data_AF-U1P5K6-F1
#
_entry.id   AF-U1P5K6-F1
#
_cell.length_a   1.000
_cell.length_b   1.000
_cell.length_c   1.000
_cell.angle_alpha   90.00
_cell.angle_beta   90.00
_cell.angle_gamma   90.00
#
_symmetry.space_group_name_H-M   'P 1'
#
loop_
_entity.id
_entity.type
_entity.pdbx_description
1 polymer ?
#
loop_
_entity_poly.entity_id
_entity_poly.type
_entity_poly.pdbx_seq_one_letter_code
_entity_poly.pdbx_strand_id
1 'polypeptide(L)' 'MSNHQKRLSAPDSWPVERKEETFTVKADAGPHGETGVPLLIVLRDVLGYVDSRKEARYALEGGSVLVNGDANVAADRP' A
#
# COMPACT_ATOMS: atom_id res chain seq x y z
N MET A 1 -14.90 12.71 -3.98
CA MET A 1 -13.44 12.48 -4.12
C MET A 1 -13.23 11.23 -4.95
N SER A 2 -12.21 11.17 -5.82
CA SER A 2 -11.92 10.01 -6.66
C SER A 2 -11.45 8.82 -5.81
N ASN A 3 -11.90 7.60 -6.11
CA ASN A 3 -11.42 6.36 -5.49
C ASN A 3 -10.15 5.80 -6.14
N HIS A 4 -9.63 6.46 -7.16
CA HIS A 4 -8.49 5.99 -7.95
C HIS A 4 -7.27 6.90 -7.76
N GLN A 5 -6.09 6.29 -7.69
CA GLN A 5 -4.79 6.97 -7.65
C GLN A 5 -4.00 6.64 -8.93
N LYS A 6 -3.71 7.66 -9.76
CA LYS A 6 -2.76 7.47 -10.87
C LYS A 6 -1.35 7.36 -10.29
N ARG A 7 -0.53 6.47 -10.86
CA ARG A 7 0.86 6.28 -10.44
C ARG A 7 1.72 7.52 -10.70
N LEU A 8 1.44 8.21 -11.80
CA LEU A 8 2.09 9.48 -12.15
C LEU A 8 1.80 10.61 -11.14
N SER A 9 0.65 10.60 -10.49
CA SER A 9 0.25 11.61 -9.50
C SER A 9 0.41 11.15 -8.07
N ALA A 10 1.06 9.99 -7.82
CA ALA A 10 1.39 9.56 -6.48
C ALA A 10 2.51 10.45 -5.91
N PRO A 11 2.53 10.69 -4.58
CA PRO A 11 3.59 11.47 -3.93
C PRO A 11 4.98 10.97 -4.29
N ASP A 12 5.95 11.89 -4.45
CA ASP A 12 7.34 11.53 -4.76
C ASP A 12 8.01 10.71 -3.63
N SER A 13 7.48 10.79 -2.41
CA SER A 13 7.95 10.01 -1.26
C SER A 13 7.58 8.53 -1.32
N TRP A 14 6.63 8.15 -2.18
CA TRP A 14 6.26 6.74 -2.32
C TRP A 14 7.33 6.02 -3.14
N PRO A 15 7.90 4.91 -2.65
CA PRO A 15 8.94 4.16 -3.33
C PRO A 15 8.34 3.30 -4.45
N VAL A 16 7.71 3.93 -5.43
CA VAL A 16 7.11 3.30 -6.61
C VAL A 16 7.72 3.89 -7.86
N GLU A 17 8.17 3.03 -8.77
CA GLU A 17 8.65 3.52 -10.07
C GLU A 17 7.50 4.22 -10.83
N ARG A 18 7.82 5.19 -11.67
CA ARG A 18 6.81 5.89 -12.48
C ARG A 18 6.79 5.30 -13.89
N LYS A 19 5.64 5.43 -14.56
CA LYS A 19 5.42 5.04 -15.98
C LYS A 19 5.52 3.55 -16.29
N GLU A 20 5.66 2.68 -15.30
CA GLU A 20 5.46 1.24 -15.48
C GLU A 20 3.97 0.89 -15.61
N GLU A 21 3.11 1.53 -14.81
CA GLU A 21 1.67 1.28 -14.79
C GLU A 21 0.87 2.58 -14.66
N THR A 22 -0.40 2.55 -15.08
CA THR A 22 -1.26 3.76 -15.06
C THR A 22 -1.72 4.11 -13.64
N PHE A 23 -2.05 3.11 -12.83
CA PHE A 23 -2.64 3.28 -11.50
C PHE A 23 -1.76 2.63 -10.43
N THR A 24 -1.89 3.13 -9.21
CA THR A 24 -1.34 2.51 -8.01
C THR A 24 -2.44 2.39 -6.96
N VAL A 25 -2.14 1.70 -5.86
CA VAL A 25 -3.05 1.64 -4.72
C VAL A 25 -3.24 3.04 -4.14
N LYS A 26 -4.48 3.39 -3.84
CA LYS A 26 -4.80 4.63 -3.14
C LYS A 26 -4.70 4.37 -1.64
N ALA A 27 -4.03 5.25 -0.91
CA ALA A 27 -4.05 5.24 0.54
C ALA A 27 -5.47 5.51 1.05
N ASP A 28 -5.93 4.68 1.97
CA ASP A 28 -7.19 4.92 2.66
C ASP A 28 -7.05 6.05 3.69
N ALA A 29 -8.17 6.56 4.19
CA ALA A 29 -8.16 7.48 5.30
C ALA A 29 -7.54 6.82 6.54
N GLY A 30 -6.61 7.52 7.19
CA GLY A 30 -5.93 6.99 8.36
C GLY A 30 -5.05 8.03 9.04
N PRO A 31 -4.32 7.63 10.10
CA PRO A 31 -3.60 8.56 10.97
C PRO A 31 -2.48 9.34 10.28
N HIS A 32 -1.98 8.86 9.13
CA HIS A 32 -0.86 9.47 8.42
C HIS A 32 -1.26 10.36 7.22
N GLY A 33 -2.56 10.47 6.92
CA GLY A 33 -3.07 11.33 5.84
C GLY A 33 -2.30 11.16 4.52
N GLU A 34 -1.89 12.27 3.89
CA GLU A 34 -1.11 12.28 2.63
C GLU A 34 0.36 11.89 2.80
N THR A 35 0.87 11.86 4.04
CA THR A 35 2.25 11.45 4.33
C THR A 35 2.39 9.94 4.50
N GLY A 36 1.26 9.24 4.65
CA GLY A 36 1.21 7.79 4.75
C GLY A 36 1.52 7.10 3.42
N VAL A 37 2.03 5.88 3.51
CA VAL A 37 2.33 5.02 2.37
C VAL A 37 1.51 3.75 2.53
N PRO A 38 0.70 3.36 1.53
CA PRO A 38 -0.07 2.13 1.58
C PRO A 38 0.81 0.92 1.90
N LEU A 39 0.35 0.10 2.85
CA LEU A 39 1.08 -1.10 3.27
C LEU A 39 1.43 -2.03 2.10
N LEU A 40 0.57 -2.12 1.08
CA LEU A 40 0.84 -2.86 -0.15
C LEU A 40 2.12 -2.41 -0.87
N ILE A 41 2.41 -1.10 -0.90
CA ILE A 41 3.63 -0.57 -1.53
C ILE A 41 4.85 -1.03 -0.75
N VAL A 42 4.78 -1.00 0.58
CA VAL A 42 5.89 -1.46 1.43
C VAL A 42 6.14 -2.95 1.23
N LEU A 43 5.10 -3.78 1.25
CA LEU A 43 5.23 -5.23 1.12
C LEU A 43 5.72 -5.66 -0.27
N ARG A 44 5.26 -4.99 -1.34
CA ARG A 44 5.59 -5.34 -2.73
C ARG A 44 6.83 -4.62 -3.24
N ASP A 45 6.81 -3.29 -3.22
CA ASP A 45 7.79 -2.47 -3.92
C ASP A 45 9.07 -2.24 -3.10
N VAL A 46 8.99 -2.31 -1.76
CA VAL A 46 10.15 -2.11 -0.87
C VAL A 46 10.74 -3.43 -0.39
N LEU A 47 9.91 -4.32 0.17
CA LEU A 47 10.37 -5.57 0.79
C LEU A 47 10.38 -6.76 -0.17
N GLY A 48 9.57 -6.73 -1.24
CA GLY A 48 9.49 -7.82 -2.21
C GLY A 48 8.95 -9.13 -1.64
N TYR A 49 8.09 -9.07 -0.61
CA TYR A 49 7.50 -10.27 0.01
C TYR A 49 6.28 -10.81 -0.74
N VAL A 50 5.68 -9.98 -1.58
CA VAL A 50 4.48 -10.29 -2.35
C VAL A 50 4.61 -9.67 -3.73
N ASP A 51 4.08 -10.35 -4.75
CA ASP A 51 4.07 -9.83 -6.12
C ASP A 51 2.72 -9.18 -6.46
N SER A 52 1.67 -9.56 -5.74
CA SER A 52 0.29 -9.14 -6.03
C SER A 52 -0.49 -8.67 -4.81
N ARG A 53 -1.55 -7.88 -5.05
CA ARG A 53 -2.51 -7.47 -4.00
C ARG A 53 -3.20 -8.68 -3.36
N LYS A 54 -3.39 -9.78 -4.10
CA LYS A 54 -4.01 -11.00 -3.59
C LYS A 54 -3.13 -11.67 -2.55
N GLU A 55 -1.83 -11.76 -2.81
CA GLU A 55 -0.84 -12.32 -1.87
C GLU A 55 -0.67 -11.42 -0.65
N ALA A 56 -0.62 -10.10 -0.83
CA ALA A 56 -0.61 -9.15 0.28
C ALA A 56 -1.81 -9.37 1.19
N ARG A 57 -3.03 -9.47 0.62
CA ARG A 57 -4.24 -9.73 1.39
C ARG A 57 -4.18 -11.08 2.12
N TYR A 58 -3.71 -12.12 1.46
CA TYR A 58 -3.52 -13.44 2.08
C TYR A 58 -2.56 -13.39 3.28
N ALA A 59 -1.44 -12.67 3.17
CA ALA A 59 -0.47 -12.49 4.25
C ALA A 59 -1.06 -11.70 5.44
N LEU A 60 -1.86 -10.68 5.16
CA LEU A 60 -2.54 -9.87 6.19
C LEU A 60 -3.63 -10.68 6.90
N GLU A 61 -4.46 -11.42 6.17
CA GLU A 61 -5.50 -12.31 6.74
C GLU A 61 -4.89 -13.44 7.59
N GLY A 62 -3.66 -13.86 7.27
CA GLY A 62 -2.89 -14.81 8.08
C GLY A 62 -2.33 -14.24 9.39
N GLY A 63 -2.51 -12.94 9.68
CA GLY A 63 -2.05 -12.29 10.91
C GLY A 63 -0.53 -12.24 11.08
N SER A 64 0.23 -12.45 10.01
CA SER A 64 1.70 -12.50 10.04
C SER A 64 2.35 -11.11 10.02
N VAL A 65 1.57 -10.08 9.69
CA VAL A 65 2.02 -8.68 9.63
C VAL A 65 1.28 -7.91 10.70
N LEU A 66 2.03 -7.25 11.59
CA LEU A 66 1.48 -6.40 12.63
C LEU A 66 1.91 -4.96 12.41
N VAL A 67 0.95 -4.04 12.39
CA VAL A 67 1.21 -2.60 12.34
C VAL A 67 0.85 -2.01 13.69
N ASN A 68 1.85 -1.50 14.41
CA ASN A 68 1.69 -1.01 15.79
C ASN A 68 1.05 -2.06 16.73
N GLY A 69 1.33 -3.34 16.49
CA GLY A 69 0.79 -4.46 17.29
C GLY A 69 -0.60 -4.94 16.88
N ASP A 70 -1.24 -4.34 15.88
CA ASP A 70 -2.52 -4.81 15.33
C ASP A 70 -2.30 -5.63 14.05
N ALA A 71 -2.89 -6.84 14.01
CA ALA A 71 -2.82 -7.76 12.87
C ALA A 71 -3.98 -7.58 11.88
N ASN A 72 -5.08 -6.91 12.28
CA ASN A 72 -6.27 -6.74 11.45
C ASN A 72 -6.19 -5.45 10.61
N VAL A 73 -5.20 -5.38 9.73
CA VAL A 73 -4.97 -4.20 8.89
C VAL A 73 -5.23 -4.46 7.41
N ALA A 74 -5.75 -3.46 6.72
CA ALA A 74 -6.00 -3.51 5.28
C ALA A 74 -4.73 -3.15 4.48
N ALA A 75 -4.65 -3.65 3.24
CA ALA A 75 -3.48 -3.44 2.36
C ALA A 75 -3.30 -1.99 1.89
N ASP A 76 -4.36 -1.19 1.92
CA ASP A 76 -4.41 0.23 1.59
C ASP A 76 -4.25 1.16 2.80
N ARG A 77 -4.00 0.58 3.99
CA ARG A 77 -3.72 1.37 5.20
C ARG A 77 -2.52 2.30 4.99
N PRO A 78 -2.65 3.62 5.26
CA PRO A 78 -1.57 4.61 5.13
C PRO A 78 -0.51 4.50 6.22
#